data_AF-C5LXA0-F1
#
_entry.id   AF-C5LXA0-F1
#
_cell.length_a   1.000
_cell.length_b   1.000
_cell.length_c   1.000
_cell.angle_alpha   90.00
_cell.angle_beta   90.00
_cell.angle_gamma   90.00
#
_symmetry.space_group_name_H-M   'P 1'
#
loop_
_entity.id
_entity.type
_entity.pdbx_description
1 polymer ?
#
loop_
_entity_poly.entity_id
_entity_poly.type
_entity_poly.pdbx_seq_one_letter_code
_entity_poly.pdbx_strand_id
1 'polypeptide(L)'
;MPLSAFKNSIPNPEDRPIFAAVKEGSIADVRKVFEANKDRVPLALDRDSKTVLHIAASLGRAVLIPMILERGVDVNTRDKDGWTALHHAAFVNQLDAIHALLKHGADVHRQNNHGRTPVHIASEWENIEVLETLLETGGPVCMTIADELGRTPMEYATPETRKTLMKYVVKFSNVPNAGTFDMNKLLLKAAQTGNIQAIANLIDPVDKNMPCVSVNDAIDKDGWTPLHHAAFMNHVDVVRYLLEKGANPKMPNKFGRTVIHIAAEWENEDAMALVAFDGLVVTRRLGGGQILDFIGKEASSLVLQPDASGRIAIEYAANDTIKELLKAKAIVTEESIEEEPVATTKGRKSLEETEWQSWEVDPAQLVIEEKVGSGITADVFRGTWRGTDVAIKKINWDPREFDSTVAAFHRELMIMAKCRHPNLVLFMGAATKSAPLMMVCEFCEGGTLFDLAHNKLHIDISWRQRLKMMLDIAKGLNYLHTCDPPIIHRDLKSLNLLLVERVEDEYDAPIVKVADFGLSKLKASATQNMTANAGTYHWMAPEVLDGQSYDEKVDSYSFAIVMYEILCRIIPYEDTGRSYLLVSMRYSGILFRAPRGCPPQFIALMEKCWAARPEDRPGFESIIRSLKKVKIAS
;
A
#
# COMPACT_ATOMS: atom_id res chain seq x y z
N MET A 1 0.01 30.07 -36.52
CA MET A 1 -1.20 30.41 -35.73
C MET A 1 -1.04 29.83 -34.33
N PRO A 2 -1.47 30.51 -33.26
CA PRO A 2 -1.46 29.92 -31.93
C PRO A 2 -2.47 28.75 -31.84
N LEU A 3 -2.10 27.69 -31.11
CA LEU A 3 -2.90 26.47 -30.86
C LEU A 3 -4.29 26.73 -30.25
N SER A 4 -4.54 27.94 -29.74
CA SER A 4 -5.85 28.36 -29.21
C SER A 4 -6.96 28.36 -30.26
N ALA A 5 -6.64 28.36 -31.56
CA ALA A 5 -7.63 28.37 -32.65
C ALA A 5 -8.31 27.02 -32.93
N PHE A 6 -7.82 25.89 -32.37
CA PHE A 6 -8.30 24.54 -32.70
C PHE A 6 -9.15 23.87 -31.60
N LYS A 7 -9.46 24.58 -30.52
CA LYS A 7 -10.01 24.00 -29.28
C LYS A 7 -11.41 23.33 -29.38
N ASN A 8 -12.10 23.37 -30.51
CA ASN A 8 -13.44 22.79 -30.66
C ASN A 8 -13.73 22.11 -32.02
N SER A 9 -12.72 21.77 -32.84
CA SER A 9 -12.99 21.11 -34.12
C SER A 9 -13.03 19.59 -33.97
N ILE A 10 -14.21 18.99 -34.21
CA ILE A 10 -14.36 17.56 -34.51
C ILE A 10 -13.31 17.19 -35.59
N PRO A 11 -12.58 16.06 -35.47
CA PRO A 11 -11.60 15.67 -36.49
C PRO A 11 -12.25 15.74 -37.87
N ASN A 12 -11.61 16.49 -38.78
CA ASN A 12 -12.03 16.51 -40.19
C ASN A 12 -12.16 15.04 -40.63
N PRO A 13 -13.30 14.61 -41.20
CA PRO A 13 -13.48 13.23 -41.65
C PRO A 13 -12.32 12.71 -42.52
N GLU A 14 -11.65 13.60 -43.24
CA GLU A 14 -10.46 13.34 -44.06
C GLU A 14 -9.21 12.94 -43.26
N ASP A 15 -9.17 13.25 -41.96
CA ASP A 15 -8.07 12.92 -41.05
C ASP A 15 -8.29 11.59 -40.31
N ARG A 16 -9.45 10.93 -40.45
CA ARG A 16 -9.69 9.60 -39.84
C ARG A 16 -8.80 8.48 -40.39
N PRO A 17 -8.49 8.43 -41.71
CA PRO A 17 -7.63 7.39 -42.26
C PRO A 17 -6.22 7.39 -41.67
N ILE A 18 -5.66 8.56 -41.30
CA ILE A 18 -4.30 8.60 -40.73
C ILE A 18 -4.24 7.93 -39.35
N PHE A 19 -5.29 8.05 -38.52
CA PHE A 19 -5.34 7.37 -37.23
C PHE A 19 -5.37 5.85 -37.36
N ALA A 20 -6.13 5.32 -38.34
CA ALA A 20 -6.16 3.88 -38.59
C ALA A 20 -4.80 3.37 -39.08
N ALA A 21 -4.20 4.07 -40.06
CA ALA A 21 -2.89 3.72 -40.60
C ALA A 21 -1.77 3.73 -39.54
N VAL A 22 -1.78 4.72 -38.64
CA VAL A 22 -0.81 4.79 -37.52
C VAL A 22 -1.05 3.68 -36.50
N LYS A 23 -2.30 3.35 -36.18
CA LYS A 23 -2.63 2.22 -35.28
C LYS A 23 -2.12 0.89 -35.83
N GLU A 24 -2.37 0.65 -37.10
CA GLU A 24 -1.91 -0.54 -37.82
C GLU A 24 -0.39 -0.55 -38.04
N GLY A 25 0.26 0.62 -37.99
CA GLY A 25 1.70 0.77 -38.22
C GLY A 25 2.08 0.77 -39.71
N SER A 26 1.12 0.99 -40.61
CA SER A 26 1.34 0.94 -42.06
C SER A 26 2.05 2.22 -42.56
N ILE A 27 3.35 2.10 -42.82
CA ILE A 27 4.17 3.19 -43.37
C ILE A 27 3.62 3.64 -44.74
N ALA A 28 3.19 2.69 -45.57
CA ALA A 28 2.69 2.96 -46.92
C ALA A 28 1.41 3.81 -46.87
N ASP A 29 0.47 3.46 -45.98
CA ASP A 29 -0.79 4.19 -45.85
C ASP A 29 -0.59 5.55 -45.19
N VAL A 30 0.30 5.64 -44.19
CA VAL A 30 0.71 6.93 -43.61
C VAL A 30 1.29 7.85 -44.68
N ARG A 31 2.21 7.35 -45.53
CA ARG A 31 2.76 8.12 -46.66
C ARG A 31 1.67 8.54 -47.62
N LYS A 32 0.77 7.63 -48.01
CA LYS A 32 -0.32 7.94 -48.94
C LYS A 32 -1.22 9.06 -48.41
N VAL A 33 -1.59 9.01 -47.13
CA VAL A 33 -2.42 10.05 -46.51
C VAL A 33 -1.65 11.37 -46.39
N PHE A 34 -0.36 11.34 -46.06
CA PHE A 34 0.49 12.52 -46.03
C PHE A 34 0.72 13.15 -47.41
N GLU A 35 0.83 12.34 -48.46
CA GLU A 35 0.92 12.82 -49.85
C GLU A 35 -0.40 13.43 -50.35
N ALA A 36 -1.54 12.89 -49.92
CA ALA A 36 -2.85 13.45 -50.22
C ALA A 36 -3.11 14.80 -49.51
N ASN A 37 -2.43 15.04 -48.38
CA ASN A 37 -2.61 16.21 -47.52
C ASN A 37 -1.32 17.05 -47.41
N LYS A 38 -0.61 17.28 -48.52
CA LYS A 38 0.68 17.99 -48.52
C LYS A 38 0.63 19.43 -47.99
N ASP A 39 -0.50 20.10 -48.21
CA ASP A 39 -0.64 21.53 -47.91
C ASP A 39 -1.12 21.81 -46.47
N ARG A 40 -1.31 20.76 -45.64
CA ARG A 40 -1.83 20.89 -44.27
C ARG A 40 -1.01 20.06 -43.29
N VAL A 41 -0.71 20.64 -42.12
CA VAL A 41 -0.19 19.89 -40.97
C VAL A 41 -1.31 18.99 -40.45
N PRO A 42 -1.14 17.65 -40.39
CA PRO A 42 -2.16 16.74 -39.89
C PRO A 42 -2.24 16.82 -38.36
N LEU A 43 -2.80 17.92 -37.85
CA LEU A 43 -3.24 18.09 -36.46
C LEU A 43 -4.57 17.35 -36.25
N ALA A 44 -4.64 16.11 -36.71
CA ALA A 44 -5.79 15.26 -36.50
C ALA A 44 -5.92 15.05 -34.98
N LEU A 45 -7.03 15.48 -34.39
CA LEU A 45 -7.32 15.33 -32.96
C LEU A 45 -8.45 14.31 -32.79
N ASP A 46 -8.26 13.29 -31.97
CA ASP A 46 -9.39 12.44 -31.56
C ASP A 46 -10.27 13.15 -30.52
N ARG A 47 -11.26 12.44 -29.96
CA ARG A 47 -12.18 13.02 -28.95
C ARG A 47 -11.48 13.48 -27.68
N ASP A 48 -10.25 13.01 -27.43
CA ASP A 48 -9.45 13.36 -26.27
C ASP A 48 -8.37 14.40 -26.58
N SER A 49 -8.47 15.08 -27.74
CA SER A 49 -7.44 15.98 -28.25
C SER A 49 -6.08 15.29 -28.46
N LYS A 50 -6.05 13.97 -28.66
CA LYS A 50 -4.80 13.26 -28.97
C LYS A 50 -4.48 13.38 -30.46
N THR A 51 -3.24 13.74 -30.75
CA THR A 51 -2.67 13.72 -32.09
C THR A 51 -2.23 12.31 -32.50
N VAL A 52 -2.02 12.10 -33.80
CA VAL A 52 -1.40 10.85 -34.32
C VAL A 52 -0.01 10.59 -33.74
N LEU A 53 0.71 11.63 -33.27
CA LEU A 53 1.99 11.48 -32.57
C LEU A 53 1.80 10.78 -31.21
N HIS A 54 0.77 11.14 -30.44
CA HIS A 54 0.45 10.48 -29.17
C HIS A 54 0.14 9.00 -29.39
N ILE A 55 -0.63 8.68 -30.43
CA ILE A 55 -0.98 7.31 -30.78
C ILE A 55 0.26 6.52 -31.20
N ALA A 56 1.08 7.07 -32.10
CA ALA A 56 2.33 6.45 -32.53
C ALA A 56 3.27 6.17 -31.35
N ALA A 57 3.40 7.12 -30.42
CA ALA A 57 4.19 6.99 -29.21
C ALA A 57 3.66 5.91 -28.26
N SER A 58 2.34 5.90 -28.00
CA SER A 58 1.71 4.90 -27.13
C SER A 58 1.79 3.46 -27.65
N LEU A 59 1.84 3.29 -28.97
CA LEU A 59 1.88 1.99 -29.64
C LEU A 59 3.31 1.57 -30.04
N GLY A 60 4.34 2.33 -29.65
CA GLY A 60 5.72 2.01 -29.98
C GLY A 60 6.06 2.10 -31.48
N ARG A 61 5.30 2.87 -32.27
CA ARG A 61 5.52 3.02 -33.72
C ARG A 61 6.65 4.00 -34.01
N ALA A 62 7.84 3.72 -33.49
CA ALA A 62 9.00 4.62 -33.50
C ALA A 62 9.38 5.11 -34.91
N VAL A 63 9.25 4.26 -35.94
CA VAL A 63 9.54 4.61 -37.34
C VAL A 63 8.60 5.69 -37.88
N LEU A 64 7.36 5.75 -37.38
CA LEU A 64 6.38 6.75 -37.81
C LEU A 64 6.57 8.10 -37.11
N ILE A 65 7.24 8.14 -35.95
CA ILE A 65 7.43 9.37 -35.16
C ILE A 65 8.19 10.45 -35.95
N PRO A 66 9.37 10.18 -36.54
CA PRO A 66 10.07 11.16 -37.38
C PRO A 66 9.20 11.63 -38.55
N MET A 67 8.52 10.69 -39.23
CA MET A 67 7.66 11.01 -40.37
C MET A 67 6.51 11.96 -39.99
N ILE A 68 5.93 11.78 -38.80
CA ILE A 68 4.87 12.65 -38.28
C ILE A 68 5.43 14.03 -37.89
N LEU A 69 6.61 14.08 -37.25
CA LEU A 69 7.24 15.32 -36.81
C LEU A 69 7.74 16.17 -37.97
N GLU A 70 8.24 15.55 -39.05
CA GLU A 70 8.62 16.23 -40.32
C GLU A 70 7.46 16.98 -40.96
N ARG A 71 6.21 16.64 -40.62
CA ARG A 71 5.01 17.36 -41.07
C ARG A 71 4.68 18.60 -40.23
N GLY A 72 5.53 18.97 -39.27
CA GLY A 72 5.40 20.19 -38.48
C GLY A 72 4.52 20.03 -37.22
N VAL A 73 4.28 18.81 -36.75
CA VAL A 73 3.65 18.56 -35.45
C VAL A 73 4.67 18.88 -34.36
N ASP A 74 4.28 19.74 -33.40
CA ASP A 74 5.13 20.01 -32.23
C ASP A 74 5.24 18.73 -31.37
N VAL A 75 6.48 18.29 -31.14
CA VAL A 75 6.81 17.10 -30.34
C VAL A 75 6.26 17.19 -28.91
N ASN A 76 6.10 18.42 -28.39
CA ASN A 76 5.60 18.71 -27.06
C ASN A 76 4.11 19.08 -27.03
N THR A 77 3.37 18.79 -28.11
CA THR A 77 1.91 18.96 -28.14
C THR A 77 1.28 18.21 -26.95
N ARG A 78 0.28 18.84 -26.33
CA ARG A 78 -0.42 18.33 -25.16
C ARG A 78 -1.84 17.91 -25.53
N ASP A 79 -2.29 16.75 -25.04
CA ASP A 79 -3.69 16.32 -25.14
C ASP A 79 -4.59 17.01 -24.09
N LYS A 80 -5.86 16.59 -23.97
CA LYS A 80 -6.83 17.20 -23.04
C LYS A 80 -6.35 17.19 -21.58
N ASP A 81 -5.59 16.16 -21.19
CA ASP A 81 -5.09 15.95 -19.83
C ASP A 81 -3.69 16.55 -19.65
N GLY A 82 -3.22 17.27 -20.66
CA GLY A 82 -1.94 17.93 -20.66
C GLY A 82 -0.77 17.00 -20.98
N TRP A 83 -1.02 15.74 -21.34
CA TRP A 83 0.04 14.76 -21.62
C TRP A 83 0.68 15.02 -22.97
N THR A 84 2.00 14.87 -23.04
CA THR A 84 2.74 14.86 -24.31
C THR A 84 2.94 13.43 -24.80
N ALA A 85 3.31 13.27 -26.07
CA ALA A 85 3.68 11.96 -26.63
C ALA A 85 4.75 11.23 -25.79
N LEU A 86 5.68 11.97 -25.17
CA LEU A 86 6.71 11.41 -24.29
C LEU A 86 6.13 10.84 -22.99
N HIS A 87 5.07 11.46 -22.42
CA HIS A 87 4.37 10.87 -21.27
C HIS A 87 3.70 9.55 -21.64
N HIS A 88 3.01 9.49 -22.79
CA HIS A 88 2.35 8.27 -23.26
C HIS A 88 3.37 7.16 -23.53
N ALA A 89 4.52 7.46 -24.14
CA ALA A 89 5.56 6.46 -24.36
C ALA A 89 6.21 6.00 -23.04
N ALA A 90 6.44 6.91 -22.09
CA ALA A 90 6.97 6.58 -20.77
C ALA A 90 6.01 5.72 -19.95
N PHE A 91 4.70 5.94 -20.11
CA PHE A 91 3.65 5.18 -19.45
C PHE A 91 3.53 3.74 -19.97
N VAL A 92 3.53 3.56 -21.30
CA VAL A 92 3.37 2.24 -21.94
C VAL A 92 4.71 1.50 -22.11
N ASN A 93 5.80 2.03 -21.54
CA ASN A 93 7.15 1.46 -21.62
C ASN A 93 7.66 1.28 -23.07
N GLN A 94 7.48 2.28 -23.93
CA GLN A 94 7.85 2.22 -25.35
C GLN A 94 9.21 2.88 -25.61
N LEU A 95 10.31 2.16 -25.34
CA LEU A 95 11.69 2.67 -25.45
C LEU A 95 12.04 3.24 -26.82
N ASP A 96 11.75 2.51 -27.90
CA ASP A 96 12.08 2.98 -29.25
C ASP A 96 11.38 4.31 -29.59
N ALA A 97 10.14 4.46 -29.11
CA ALA A 97 9.38 5.69 -29.26
C ALA A 97 9.98 6.83 -28.44
N ILE A 98 10.42 6.57 -27.19
CA ILE A 98 11.10 7.54 -26.34
C ILE A 98 12.39 8.04 -27.01
N HIS A 99 13.24 7.13 -27.51
CA HIS A 99 14.45 7.53 -28.22
C HIS A 99 14.14 8.40 -29.43
N ALA A 100 13.14 8.04 -30.23
CA ALA A 100 12.72 8.83 -31.37
C ALA A 100 12.23 10.23 -30.94
N LEU A 101 11.42 10.32 -29.88
CA LEU A 101 10.89 11.59 -29.36
C LEU A 101 11.98 12.48 -28.79
N LEU A 102 12.87 11.95 -27.94
CA LEU A 102 13.98 12.70 -27.35
C LEU A 102 14.94 13.22 -28.42
N LYS A 103 15.24 12.40 -29.43
CA LYS A 103 16.06 12.81 -30.59
C LYS A 103 15.47 14.00 -31.34
N HIS A 104 14.15 14.17 -31.31
CA HIS A 104 13.45 15.29 -31.95
C HIS A 104 13.05 16.39 -30.95
N GLY A 105 13.67 16.46 -29.77
CA GLY A 105 13.53 17.57 -28.83
C GLY A 105 12.32 17.50 -27.90
N ALA A 106 11.81 16.29 -27.61
CA ALA A 106 10.80 16.12 -26.57
C ALA A 106 11.33 16.58 -25.21
N ASP A 107 10.55 17.41 -24.52
CA ASP A 107 10.90 18.03 -23.24
C ASP A 107 10.57 17.06 -22.08
N VAL A 108 11.62 16.57 -21.42
CA VAL A 108 11.55 15.68 -20.26
C VAL A 108 11.01 16.37 -18.98
N HIS A 109 10.92 17.70 -18.97
CA HIS A 109 10.40 18.51 -17.86
C HIS A 109 8.97 18.95 -18.06
N ARG A 110 8.37 18.68 -19.21
CA ARG A 110 7.00 19.11 -19.48
C ARG A 110 6.06 18.45 -18.48
N GLN A 111 5.29 19.27 -17.75
CA GLN A 111 4.27 18.78 -16.82
C GLN A 111 2.91 18.60 -17.51
N ASN A 112 2.22 17.52 -17.19
CA ASN A 112 0.81 17.33 -17.53
C ASN A 112 -0.10 18.18 -16.63
N ASN A 113 -1.43 18.08 -16.78
CA ASN A 113 -2.38 18.86 -15.98
C ASN A 113 -2.38 18.51 -14.49
N HIS A 114 -1.66 17.48 -14.06
CA HIS A 114 -1.50 17.11 -12.65
C HIS A 114 -0.11 17.52 -12.11
N GLY A 115 0.66 18.32 -12.85
CA GLY A 115 2.02 18.68 -12.47
C GLY A 115 3.04 17.55 -12.65
N ARG A 116 2.68 16.40 -13.24
CA ARG A 116 3.58 15.24 -13.40
C ARG A 116 4.36 15.34 -14.70
N THR A 117 5.66 15.02 -14.65
CA THR A 117 6.57 14.92 -15.81
C THR A 117 6.66 13.48 -16.33
N PRO A 118 7.22 13.20 -17.52
CA PRO A 118 7.46 11.83 -17.98
C PRO A 118 8.29 10.98 -17.01
N VAL A 119 9.14 11.62 -16.20
CA VAL A 119 9.95 10.94 -15.17
C VAL A 119 9.11 10.57 -13.95
N HIS A 120 8.12 11.39 -13.56
CA HIS A 120 7.13 10.96 -12.55
C HIS A 120 6.41 9.70 -13.01
N ILE A 121 6.02 9.68 -14.29
CA ILE A 121 5.37 8.51 -14.88
C ILE A 121 6.34 7.33 -14.92
N ALA A 122 7.56 7.46 -15.45
CA ALA A 122 8.51 6.35 -15.46
C ALA A 122 8.81 5.79 -14.05
N SER A 123 8.87 6.66 -13.03
CA SER A 123 9.08 6.26 -11.63
C SER A 123 7.87 5.56 -11.00
N GLU A 124 6.66 6.08 -11.20
CA GLU A 124 5.40 5.49 -10.69
C GLU A 124 5.10 4.12 -11.31
N TRP A 125 5.62 3.89 -12.52
CA TRP A 125 5.36 2.72 -13.36
C TRP A 125 6.53 1.73 -13.40
N GLU A 126 7.59 1.99 -12.63
CA GLU A 126 8.77 1.13 -12.49
C GLU A 126 9.44 0.76 -13.82
N ASN A 127 9.29 1.61 -14.83
CA ASN A 127 9.89 1.41 -16.14
C ASN A 127 11.38 1.81 -16.07
N ILE A 128 12.20 0.97 -15.44
CA ILE A 128 13.61 1.27 -15.12
C ILE A 128 14.40 1.63 -16.38
N GLU A 129 14.25 0.87 -17.47
CA GLU A 129 14.98 1.14 -18.72
C GLU A 129 14.57 2.48 -19.34
N VAL A 130 13.28 2.83 -19.27
CA VAL A 130 12.77 4.14 -19.69
C VAL A 130 13.30 5.24 -18.79
N LEU A 131 13.34 4.99 -17.49
CA LEU A 131 13.84 5.93 -16.52
C LEU A 131 15.31 6.23 -16.76
N GLU A 132 16.15 5.20 -16.93
CA GLU A 132 17.55 5.36 -17.31
C GLU A 132 17.67 6.12 -18.63
N THR A 133 16.86 5.78 -19.64
CA THR A 133 16.86 6.48 -20.94
C THR A 133 16.52 7.96 -20.81
N LEU A 134 15.49 8.32 -20.04
CA LEU A 134 15.07 9.70 -19.79
C LEU A 134 16.16 10.48 -19.03
N LEU A 135 16.80 9.85 -18.05
CA LEU A 135 17.86 10.44 -17.23
C LEU A 135 19.20 10.58 -17.96
N GLU A 136 19.47 9.72 -18.95
CA GLU A 136 20.71 9.73 -19.74
C GLU A 136 20.61 10.58 -21.00
N THR A 137 19.50 10.46 -21.73
CA THR A 137 19.34 11.04 -23.07
C THR A 137 18.63 12.39 -23.01
N GLY A 138 17.87 12.67 -21.94
CA GLY A 138 17.12 13.91 -21.75
C GLY A 138 17.90 15.09 -21.18
N GLY A 139 19.19 14.92 -20.83
CA GLY A 139 19.98 15.92 -20.11
C GLY A 139 19.77 15.86 -18.59
N PRO A 140 20.26 16.87 -17.81
CA PRO A 140 20.13 16.87 -16.36
C PRO A 140 18.66 16.98 -15.95
N VAL A 141 18.08 15.85 -15.58
CA VAL A 141 16.66 15.81 -15.25
C VAL A 141 16.44 16.37 -13.83
N CYS A 142 15.64 17.43 -13.71
CA CYS A 142 15.18 17.95 -12.43
C CYS A 142 14.25 16.96 -11.71
N MET A 143 14.80 16.28 -10.70
CA MET A 143 14.11 15.29 -9.86
C MET A 143 13.28 15.91 -8.72
N THR A 144 13.29 17.24 -8.58
CA THR A 144 12.58 17.97 -7.52
C THR A 144 11.30 18.64 -7.99
N ILE A 145 10.97 18.54 -9.29
CA ILE A 145 9.68 18.95 -9.80
C ILE A 145 8.63 18.17 -9.01
N ALA A 146 7.75 18.90 -8.34
CA ALA A 146 6.64 18.34 -7.60
C ALA A 146 5.37 18.38 -8.47
N ASP A 147 4.55 17.35 -8.33
CA ASP A 147 3.19 17.34 -8.85
C ASP A 147 2.27 18.26 -8.02
N GLU A 148 0.98 18.33 -8.39
CA GLU A 148 -0.01 19.13 -7.67
C GLU A 148 -0.23 18.72 -6.20
N LEU A 149 0.21 17.51 -5.82
CA LEU A 149 0.15 16.99 -4.46
C LEU A 149 1.47 17.20 -3.70
N GLY A 150 2.42 17.92 -4.29
CA GLY A 150 3.73 18.19 -3.71
C GLY A 150 4.72 17.02 -3.85
N ARG A 151 4.37 15.99 -4.62
CA ARG A 151 5.16 14.75 -4.72
C ARG A 151 6.16 14.79 -5.84
N THR A 152 7.39 14.36 -5.55
CA THR A 152 8.48 14.24 -6.53
C THR A 152 8.51 12.85 -7.17
N PRO A 153 9.22 12.62 -8.29
CA PRO A 153 9.32 11.28 -8.89
C PRO A 153 9.90 10.23 -7.93
N MET A 154 10.74 10.62 -6.96
CA MET A 154 11.33 9.71 -5.98
C MET A 154 10.30 9.17 -4.96
N GLU A 155 9.23 9.91 -4.73
CA GLU A 155 8.14 9.52 -3.84
C GLU A 155 7.18 8.52 -4.50
N TYR A 156 7.16 8.49 -5.82
CA TYR A 156 6.45 7.48 -6.62
C TYR A 156 7.26 6.19 -6.83
N ALA A 157 8.57 6.24 -6.60
CA ALA A 157 9.48 5.13 -6.88
C ALA A 157 9.47 4.05 -5.78
N THR A 158 9.49 2.77 -6.19
CA THR A 158 9.79 1.64 -5.31
C THR A 158 11.25 1.66 -4.85
N PRO A 159 11.66 0.83 -3.86
CA PRO A 159 13.05 0.81 -3.39
C PRO A 159 14.08 0.60 -4.51
N GLU A 160 13.80 -0.27 -5.48
CA GLU A 160 14.69 -0.53 -6.61
C GLU A 160 14.72 0.64 -7.59
N THR A 161 13.57 1.20 -7.96
CA THR A 161 13.51 2.40 -8.78
C THR A 161 14.19 3.58 -8.09
N ARG A 162 14.07 3.71 -6.77
CA ARG A 162 14.75 4.74 -5.98
C ARG A 162 16.26 4.57 -6.01
N LYS A 163 16.77 3.33 -5.99
CA LYS A 163 18.20 3.04 -6.16
C LYS A 163 18.70 3.50 -7.54
N THR A 164 17.94 3.23 -8.60
CA THR A 164 18.25 3.74 -9.94
C THR A 164 18.23 5.27 -9.96
N LEU A 165 17.17 5.91 -9.47
CA LEU A 165 17.09 7.37 -9.38
C LEU A 165 18.27 7.97 -8.60
N MET A 166 18.64 7.36 -7.47
CA MET A 166 19.73 7.84 -6.62
C MET A 166 21.10 7.72 -7.32
N LYS A 167 21.34 6.66 -8.10
CA LYS A 167 22.53 6.53 -8.95
C LYS A 167 22.71 7.74 -9.88
N TYR A 168 21.63 8.22 -10.48
CA TYR A 168 21.68 9.39 -11.38
C TYR A 168 21.71 10.72 -10.62
N VAL A 169 21.05 10.84 -9.48
CA VAL A 169 21.18 12.01 -8.59
C VAL A 169 22.64 12.19 -8.17
N VAL A 170 23.33 11.12 -7.79
CA VAL A 170 24.76 11.13 -7.44
C VAL A 170 25.65 11.40 -8.65
N LYS A 171 25.32 10.84 -9.82
CA LYS A 171 26.07 11.07 -11.07
C LYS A 171 26.08 12.56 -11.48
N PHE A 172 24.99 13.27 -11.23
CA PHE A 172 24.83 14.68 -11.62
C PHE A 172 24.98 15.69 -10.46
N SER A 173 25.21 15.23 -9.22
CA SER A 173 25.43 16.12 -8.05
C SER A 173 26.72 16.94 -8.11
N ASN A 174 27.67 16.55 -8.97
CA ASN A 174 28.92 17.27 -9.21
C ASN A 174 28.83 18.31 -10.34
N VAL A 175 27.63 18.60 -10.86
CA VAL A 175 27.42 19.61 -11.91
C VAL A 175 27.03 20.95 -11.25
N PRO A 176 27.89 21.98 -11.27
CA PRO A 176 27.52 23.30 -10.76
C PRO A 176 26.33 23.84 -11.58
N ASN A 177 25.29 24.34 -10.91
CA ASN A 177 24.03 24.88 -11.47
C ASN A 177 22.92 23.90 -11.87
N ALA A 178 22.97 22.62 -11.50
CA ALA A 178 21.74 21.82 -11.40
C ALA A 178 21.10 22.08 -10.03
N GLY A 179 19.86 22.58 -9.98
CA GLY A 179 19.16 23.00 -8.76
C GLY A 179 19.41 22.09 -7.56
N THR A 180 20.01 22.67 -6.52
CA THR A 180 20.59 22.01 -5.35
C THR A 180 19.58 21.11 -4.61
N PHE A 181 19.91 19.82 -4.52
CA PHE A 181 19.28 18.87 -3.62
C PHE A 181 19.70 19.17 -2.17
N ASP A 182 18.77 19.60 -1.32
CA ASP A 182 19.08 19.86 0.10
C ASP A 182 19.10 18.55 0.90
N MET A 183 20.29 17.99 1.07
CA MET A 183 20.52 16.73 1.80
C MET A 183 20.05 16.81 3.27
N ASN A 184 20.02 18.01 3.87
CA ASN A 184 19.51 18.20 5.23
C ASN A 184 18.01 17.91 5.30
N LYS A 185 17.26 18.36 4.29
CA LYS A 185 15.81 18.11 4.20
C LYS A 185 15.49 16.63 4.04
N LEU A 186 16.34 15.89 3.30
CA LEU A 186 16.19 14.44 3.17
C LEU A 186 16.46 13.72 4.50
N LEU A 187 17.50 14.13 5.25
CA LEU A 187 17.82 13.55 6.54
C LEU A 187 16.68 13.75 7.56
N LEU A 188 16.10 14.95 7.61
CA LEU A 188 14.93 15.27 8.43
C LEU A 188 13.73 14.37 8.09
N LYS A 189 13.45 14.19 6.79
CA LYS A 189 12.35 13.34 6.35
C LYS A 189 12.59 11.86 6.67
N ALA A 190 13.80 11.38 6.45
CA ALA A 190 14.17 10.00 6.74
C ALA A 190 13.99 9.68 8.23
N ALA A 191 14.42 10.59 9.12
CA ALA A 191 14.21 10.48 10.56
C ALA A 191 12.73 10.54 10.97
N GLN A 192 11.94 11.41 10.34
CA GLN A 192 10.48 11.47 10.53
C GLN A 192 9.77 10.16 10.10
N THR A 193 10.29 9.46 9.08
CA THR A 193 9.69 8.22 8.58
C THR A 193 10.27 6.94 9.18
N GLY A 194 11.25 7.06 10.09
CA GLY A 194 11.92 5.91 10.70
C GLY A 194 12.84 5.13 9.76
N ASN A 195 13.27 5.71 8.64
CA ASN A 195 14.07 5.01 7.64
C ASN A 195 15.55 5.01 8.00
N ILE A 196 15.94 4.12 8.91
CA ILE A 196 17.32 4.00 9.42
C ILE A 196 18.37 3.78 8.31
N GLN A 197 18.03 3.05 7.25
CA GLN A 197 18.97 2.77 6.17
C GLN A 197 19.26 4.03 5.32
N ALA A 198 18.24 4.84 5.06
CA ALA A 198 18.41 6.13 4.39
C ALA A 198 19.25 7.09 5.24
N ILE A 199 19.00 7.12 6.55
CA ILE A 199 19.76 7.91 7.52
C ILE A 199 21.23 7.48 7.54
N ALA A 200 21.50 6.17 7.60
CA ALA A 200 22.84 5.60 7.55
C ALA A 200 23.59 6.00 6.28
N ASN A 201 22.93 5.89 5.12
CA ASN A 201 23.54 6.25 3.84
C ASN A 201 23.82 7.77 3.71
N LEU A 202 23.16 8.63 4.48
CA LEU A 202 23.35 10.08 4.46
C LEU A 202 24.42 10.55 5.44
N ILE A 203 24.52 9.92 6.61
CA ILE A 203 25.47 10.29 7.66
C ILE A 203 26.83 9.62 7.44
N ASP A 204 26.82 8.37 7.00
CA ASP A 204 28.00 7.50 6.90
C ASP A 204 27.94 6.66 5.60
N PRO A 205 28.07 7.30 4.42
CA PRO A 205 27.93 6.61 3.14
C PRO A 205 29.04 5.57 2.94
N VAL A 206 28.67 4.43 2.35
CA VAL A 206 29.59 3.32 2.04
C VAL A 206 30.70 3.76 1.06
N ASP A 207 30.37 4.66 0.12
CA ASP A 207 31.36 5.30 -0.74
C ASP A 207 31.86 6.59 -0.09
N LYS A 208 33.14 6.61 0.30
CA LYS A 208 33.77 7.76 0.96
C LYS A 208 33.89 9.00 0.06
N ASN A 209 33.61 8.88 -1.23
CA ASN A 209 33.54 10.02 -2.14
C ASN A 209 32.17 10.71 -2.15
N MET A 210 31.18 10.15 -1.45
CA MET A 210 29.83 10.71 -1.32
C MET A 210 29.80 11.79 -0.22
N PRO A 211 29.08 12.91 -0.41
CA PRO A 211 28.94 13.92 0.63
C PRO A 211 28.13 13.37 1.81
N CYS A 212 28.66 13.53 3.03
CA CYS A 212 27.95 13.19 4.26
C CYS A 212 27.23 14.42 4.83
N VAL A 213 26.14 14.17 5.55
CA VAL A 213 25.35 15.20 6.23
C VAL A 213 25.66 15.16 7.72
N SER A 214 25.93 16.32 8.32
CA SER A 214 26.03 16.44 9.78
C SER A 214 24.67 16.19 10.41
N VAL A 215 24.64 15.29 11.40
CA VAL A 215 23.43 14.93 12.16
C VAL A 215 22.77 16.11 12.88
N ASN A 216 23.53 17.17 13.14
CA ASN A 216 23.08 18.33 13.91
C ASN A 216 22.79 19.56 13.04
N ASP A 217 23.30 19.61 11.80
CA ASP A 217 23.15 20.78 10.93
C ASP A 217 21.82 20.76 10.16
N ALA A 218 21.22 19.58 10.03
CA ALA A 218 19.92 19.43 9.44
C ALA A 218 18.83 19.95 10.39
N ILE A 219 18.30 21.15 10.10
CA ILE A 219 17.20 21.73 10.85
C ILE A 219 16.07 22.18 9.91
N ASP A 220 14.82 21.96 10.32
CA ASP A 220 13.68 22.48 9.57
C ASP A 220 13.37 23.96 9.92
N LYS A 221 12.31 24.48 9.31
CA LYS A 221 11.84 25.85 9.53
C LYS A 221 11.51 26.18 10.99
N ASP A 222 11.20 25.17 11.81
CA ASP A 222 10.84 25.28 13.22
C ASP A 222 12.02 24.96 14.15
N GLY A 223 13.20 24.71 13.57
CA GLY A 223 14.43 24.36 14.28
C GLY A 223 14.48 22.91 14.74
N TRP A 224 13.66 22.02 14.18
CA TRP A 224 13.71 20.60 14.54
C TRP A 224 14.87 19.91 13.84
N THR A 225 15.62 19.14 14.62
CA THR A 225 16.67 18.24 14.13
C THR A 225 16.08 16.85 13.76
N PRO A 226 16.84 15.97 13.09
CA PRO A 226 16.40 14.60 12.84
C PRO A 226 16.05 13.86 14.15
N LEU A 227 16.76 14.16 15.23
CA LEU A 227 16.52 13.56 16.55
C LEU A 227 15.17 14.00 17.14
N HIS A 228 14.74 15.25 16.93
CA HIS A 228 13.39 15.71 17.33
C HIS A 228 12.30 14.95 16.55
N HIS A 229 12.45 14.83 15.23
CA HIS A 229 11.50 14.11 14.38
C HIS A 229 11.40 12.62 14.76
N ALA A 230 12.53 11.97 14.99
CA ALA A 230 12.58 10.56 15.40
C ALA A 230 11.96 10.34 16.78
N ALA A 231 12.21 11.23 17.75
CA ALA A 231 11.66 11.14 19.09
C ALA A 231 10.15 11.44 19.13
N PHE A 232 9.65 12.38 18.32
CA PHE A 232 8.23 12.66 18.17
C PHE A 232 7.46 11.46 17.60
N MET A 233 8.02 10.79 16.59
CA MET A 233 7.40 9.64 15.94
C MET A 233 7.65 8.30 16.66
N ASN A 234 8.31 8.32 17.83
CA ASN A 234 8.71 7.15 18.60
C ASN A 234 9.54 6.11 17.82
N HIS A 235 10.40 6.55 16.91
CA HIS A 235 11.32 5.68 16.18
C HIS A 235 12.56 5.40 17.04
N VAL A 236 12.41 4.53 18.03
CA VAL A 236 13.42 4.19 19.06
C VAL A 236 14.76 3.76 18.46
N ASP A 237 14.72 2.99 17.37
CA ASP A 237 15.89 2.54 16.61
C ASP A 237 16.63 3.70 15.93
N VAL A 238 15.89 4.64 15.33
CA VAL A 238 16.44 5.86 14.75
C VAL A 238 16.97 6.81 15.82
N VAL A 239 16.26 6.99 16.94
CA VAL A 239 16.72 7.80 18.08
C VAL A 239 18.05 7.26 18.59
N ARG A 240 18.15 5.94 18.80
CA ARG A 240 19.38 5.27 19.20
C ARG A 240 20.50 5.51 18.17
N TYR A 241 20.23 5.25 16.90
CA TYR A 241 21.23 5.39 15.83
C TYR A 241 21.75 6.83 15.69
N LEU A 242 20.86 7.82 15.77
CA LEU A 242 21.24 9.23 15.69
C LEU A 242 22.10 9.64 16.89
N LEU A 243 21.76 9.20 18.11
CA LEU A 243 22.59 9.43 19.30
C LEU A 243 23.96 8.76 19.18
N GLU A 244 24.02 7.51 18.69
CA GLU A 244 25.29 6.81 18.39
C GLU A 244 26.15 7.56 17.38
N LYS A 245 25.53 8.27 16.42
CA LYS A 245 26.20 9.12 15.44
C LYS A 245 26.46 10.55 15.92
N GLY A 246 26.23 10.85 17.20
CA GLY A 246 26.57 12.14 17.83
C GLY A 246 25.52 13.23 17.69
N ALA A 247 24.25 12.88 17.46
CA ALA A 247 23.16 13.86 17.52
C ALA A 247 23.04 14.45 18.93
N ASN A 248 22.89 15.77 19.03
CA ASN A 248 22.87 16.47 20.31
C ASN A 248 21.44 16.50 20.90
N PRO A 249 21.15 15.77 22.00
CA PRO A 249 19.81 15.74 22.60
C PRO A 249 19.43 17.05 23.31
N LYS A 250 20.40 17.93 23.57
CA LYS A 250 20.22 19.20 24.29
C LYS A 250 19.90 20.37 23.36
N MET A 251 19.93 20.17 22.05
CA MET A 251 19.64 21.24 21.10
C MET A 251 18.16 21.64 21.19
N PRO A 252 17.81 22.90 21.49
CA PRO A 252 16.43 23.34 21.49
C PRO A 252 15.98 23.74 20.08
N ASN A 253 14.72 23.45 19.75
CA ASN A 253 14.05 24.01 18.59
C ASN A 253 13.68 25.49 18.82
N LYS A 254 13.02 26.14 17.84
CA LYS A 254 12.64 27.57 17.96
C LYS A 254 11.64 27.87 19.09
N PHE A 255 11.00 26.84 19.64
CA PHE A 255 10.09 26.96 20.80
C PHE A 255 10.82 26.76 22.14
N GLY A 256 12.15 26.60 22.12
CA GLY A 256 12.92 26.27 23.32
C GLY A 256 12.78 24.82 23.76
N ARG A 257 12.12 23.96 22.98
CA ARG A 257 11.88 22.55 23.32
C ARG A 257 13.04 21.70 22.80
N THR A 258 13.63 20.93 23.70
CA THR A 258 14.62 19.89 23.35
C THR A 258 13.93 18.54 23.08
N VAL A 259 14.69 17.55 22.61
CA VAL A 259 14.17 16.22 22.28
C VAL A 259 13.45 15.56 23.46
N ILE A 260 13.93 15.74 24.69
CA ILE A 260 13.28 15.15 25.88
C ILE A 260 11.92 15.79 26.18
N HIS A 261 11.76 17.10 25.91
CA HIS A 261 10.45 17.77 26.05
C HIS A 261 9.46 17.18 25.04
N ILE A 262 9.90 16.98 23.79
CA ILE A 262 9.06 16.37 22.75
C ILE A 262 8.73 14.91 23.10
N ALA A 263 9.69 14.11 23.54
CA ALA A 263 9.42 12.72 23.91
C ALA A 263 8.48 12.62 25.12
N ALA A 264 8.56 13.55 26.09
CA ALA A 264 7.68 13.61 27.25
C ALA A 264 6.25 14.05 26.91
N GLU A 265 6.10 15.10 26.09
CA GLU A 265 4.80 15.62 25.61
C GLU A 265 3.99 14.54 24.88
N TRP A 266 4.68 13.60 24.22
CA TRP A 266 4.08 12.53 23.44
C TRP A 266 4.16 11.14 24.11
N GLU A 267 4.53 11.08 25.39
CA GLU A 267 4.61 9.84 26.18
C GLU A 267 5.46 8.71 25.56
N ASN A 268 6.52 9.08 24.83
CA ASN A 268 7.40 8.13 24.14
C ASN A 268 8.48 7.61 25.10
N GLU A 269 8.10 6.64 25.95
CA GLU A 269 8.90 6.06 27.05
C GLU A 269 10.31 5.64 26.63
N ASP A 270 10.43 4.86 25.55
CA ASP A 270 11.70 4.32 25.09
C ASP A 270 12.62 5.42 24.54
N ALA A 271 12.07 6.39 23.81
CA ALA A 271 12.83 7.53 23.32
C ALA A 271 13.28 8.44 24.47
N MET A 272 12.41 8.66 25.47
CA MET A 272 12.76 9.39 26.69
C MET A 272 13.89 8.70 27.45
N ALA A 273 13.81 7.38 27.64
CA ALA A 273 14.87 6.62 28.27
C ALA A 273 16.19 6.77 27.50
N LEU A 274 16.19 6.55 26.18
CA LEU A 274 17.41 6.67 25.38
C LEU A 274 18.05 8.06 25.45
N VAL A 275 17.23 9.11 25.40
CA VAL A 275 17.67 10.50 25.47
C VAL A 275 18.14 10.89 26.89
N ALA A 276 17.47 10.40 27.93
CA ALA A 276 17.85 10.65 29.33
C ALA A 276 19.11 9.88 29.77
N PHE A 277 19.41 8.76 29.12
CA PHE A 277 20.56 7.90 29.41
C PHE A 277 21.74 8.09 28.45
N ASP A 278 21.73 9.13 27.62
CA ASP A 278 22.81 9.58 26.73
C ASP A 278 23.51 8.43 25.99
N GLY A 279 22.72 7.53 25.39
CA GLY A 279 23.22 6.48 24.51
C GLY A 279 24.12 5.43 25.19
N LEU A 280 24.03 5.21 26.52
CA LEU A 280 24.76 4.15 27.21
C LEU A 280 24.51 2.79 26.54
N VAL A 281 25.56 2.28 25.89
CA VAL A 281 25.62 1.04 25.13
C VAL A 281 25.14 -0.14 25.99
N VAL A 282 23.95 -0.67 25.70
CA VAL A 282 23.50 -1.97 26.23
C VAL A 282 23.72 -3.02 25.15
N THR A 283 24.93 -3.59 25.12
CA THR A 283 25.20 -4.84 24.41
C THR A 283 25.34 -5.98 25.41
N ARG A 284 24.24 -6.65 25.77
CA ARG A 284 24.18 -8.14 25.82
C ARG A 284 22.78 -8.69 26.12
N ARG A 285 22.37 -9.68 25.33
CA ARG A 285 21.35 -10.68 25.70
C ARG A 285 21.85 -11.51 26.89
N LEU A 286 20.99 -11.73 27.87
CA LEU A 286 20.90 -12.97 28.65
C LEU A 286 19.42 -13.32 28.80
N GLY A 287 19.08 -14.60 28.61
CA GLY A 287 17.73 -15.11 28.76
C GLY A 287 17.29 -15.16 30.23
N GLY A 288 15.97 -15.21 30.42
CA GLY A 288 15.33 -15.26 31.75
C GLY A 288 15.07 -13.87 32.29
N GLY A 289 13.81 -13.58 32.61
CA GLY A 289 13.33 -12.23 32.91
C GLY A 289 13.96 -11.60 34.16
N GLN A 290 14.38 -10.35 34.00
CA GLN A 290 14.32 -9.22 34.95
C GLN A 290 15.06 -8.04 34.28
N ILE A 291 14.36 -6.92 34.08
CA ILE A 291 15.00 -5.64 33.75
C ILE A 291 15.41 -5.04 35.09
N LEU A 292 16.67 -5.17 35.47
CA LEU A 292 17.37 -4.35 36.47
C LEU A 292 18.82 -4.84 36.57
N ASP A 293 19.74 -4.11 35.95
CA ASP A 293 21.07 -3.76 36.48
C ASP A 293 22.02 -3.30 35.38
N PHE A 294 22.21 -1.98 35.27
CA PHE A 294 23.51 -1.28 35.42
C PHE A 294 23.30 0.22 35.10
N ILE A 295 23.17 1.06 36.13
CA ILE A 295 23.32 2.52 36.00
C ILE A 295 24.78 2.83 36.27
N GLY A 296 25.56 3.05 35.20
CA GLY A 296 26.93 3.53 35.28
C GLY A 296 26.98 4.93 35.93
N LYS A 297 27.92 5.11 36.85
CA LYS A 297 28.10 6.28 37.73
C LYS A 297 28.50 7.61 37.06
N GLU A 298 28.36 7.77 35.75
CA GLU A 298 28.89 8.95 35.02
C GLU A 298 27.90 9.59 34.03
N ALA A 299 26.59 9.52 34.28
CA ALA A 299 25.62 10.34 33.55
C ALA A 299 25.47 11.73 34.22
N SER A 300 26.55 12.51 34.24
CA SER A 300 26.55 13.86 34.80
C SER A 300 25.99 14.87 33.79
N SER A 301 24.87 15.51 34.15
CA SER A 301 24.29 16.73 33.57
C SER A 301 23.36 16.58 32.34
N LEU A 302 22.19 15.95 32.52
CA LEU A 302 21.00 16.46 31.83
C LEU A 302 20.35 17.49 32.76
N VAL A 303 20.75 18.76 32.65
CA VAL A 303 20.05 19.84 33.34
C VAL A 303 18.72 20.01 32.61
N LEU A 304 17.61 19.64 33.26
CA LEU A 304 16.26 19.96 32.78
C LEU A 304 16.08 21.47 32.89
N GLN A 305 16.48 22.19 31.85
CA GLN A 305 16.15 23.61 31.73
C GLN A 305 14.68 23.72 31.30
N PRO A 306 13.91 24.63 31.92
CA PRO A 306 12.55 24.89 31.47
C PRO A 306 12.57 25.39 30.03
N ASP A 307 11.56 25.01 29.26
CA ASP A 307 11.38 25.53 27.91
C ASP A 307 10.98 27.02 27.93
N ALA A 308 10.74 27.60 26.75
CA ALA A 308 10.37 29.02 26.64
C ALA A 308 9.03 29.37 27.34
N SER A 309 8.21 28.38 27.70
CA SER A 309 6.96 28.55 28.45
C SER A 309 7.12 28.39 29.97
N GLY A 310 8.33 28.11 30.43
CA GLY A 310 8.63 27.91 31.85
C GLY A 310 8.41 26.47 32.35
N ARG A 311 8.02 25.54 31.47
CA ARG A 311 7.70 24.16 31.83
C ARG A 311 8.91 23.25 31.71
N ILE A 312 9.06 22.32 32.64
CA ILE A 312 10.08 21.26 32.58
C ILE A 312 9.49 19.97 32.02
N ALA A 313 10.31 19.12 31.37
CA ALA A 313 9.85 17.86 30.74
C ALA A 313 8.99 16.96 31.65
N ILE A 314 9.22 16.97 32.98
CA ILE A 314 8.44 16.20 33.95
C ILE A 314 6.96 16.61 33.97
N GLU A 315 6.66 17.90 33.79
CA GLU A 315 5.29 18.42 33.80
C GLU A 315 4.50 18.04 32.55
N TYR A 316 5.21 17.70 31.46
CA TYR A 316 4.60 17.22 30.22
C TYR A 316 4.24 15.73 30.28
N ALA A 317 4.86 14.94 31.15
CA ALA A 317 4.66 13.49 31.22
C ALA A 317 3.44 13.12 32.09
N ALA A 318 2.46 12.40 31.54
CA ALA A 318 1.28 11.98 32.30
C ALA A 318 1.51 10.76 33.20
N ASN A 319 2.43 9.86 32.82
CA ASN A 319 2.68 8.58 33.49
C ASN A 319 3.62 8.73 34.70
N ASP A 320 3.20 8.23 35.87
CA ASP A 320 3.95 8.34 37.13
C ASP A 320 5.29 7.60 37.09
N THR A 321 5.40 6.48 36.37
CA THR A 321 6.67 5.76 36.19
C THR A 321 7.67 6.61 35.41
N ILE A 322 7.18 7.34 34.40
CA ILE A 322 7.99 8.25 33.58
C ILE A 322 8.42 9.48 34.39
N LYS A 323 7.51 10.05 35.18
CA LYS A 323 7.83 11.15 36.11
C LYS A 323 8.93 10.74 37.06
N GLU A 324 8.86 9.54 37.65
CA GLU A 324 9.88 9.02 38.55
C GLU A 324 11.22 8.75 37.84
N LEU A 325 11.21 8.21 36.63
CA LEU A 325 12.42 8.03 35.80
C LEU A 325 13.13 9.36 35.50
N LEU A 326 12.37 10.42 35.20
CA LEU A 326 12.89 11.76 34.94
C LEU A 326 13.36 12.47 36.22
N LYS A 327 12.64 12.32 37.34
CA LYS A 327 13.03 12.84 38.66
C LYS A 327 14.30 12.20 39.20
N ALA A 328 14.46 10.88 39.06
CA ALA A 328 15.58 10.12 39.60
C ALA A 328 16.96 10.57 39.08
N LYS A 329 17.01 11.42 38.04
CA LYS A 329 18.23 11.97 37.45
C LYS A 329 18.29 13.49 37.38
N ALA A 330 17.18 14.19 37.61
CA ALA A 330 17.12 15.63 37.57
C ALA A 330 17.38 16.21 38.97
N ILE A 331 18.37 17.09 39.09
CA ILE A 331 18.48 17.97 40.27
C ILE A 331 17.36 19.00 40.14
N VAL A 332 16.14 18.66 40.56
CA VAL A 332 15.03 19.61 40.65
C VAL A 332 14.89 20.02 42.11
N THR A 333 15.08 21.31 42.38
CA THR A 333 14.71 21.93 43.65
C THR A 333 13.20 22.13 43.63
N GLU A 334 12.47 21.39 44.47
CA GLU A 334 11.01 21.45 44.57
C GLU A 334 10.51 22.80 45.11
N GLU A 335 9.54 23.40 44.42
CA GLU A 335 8.49 24.23 45.02
C GLU A 335 7.12 23.73 44.50
N SER A 336 6.16 23.67 45.42
CA SER A 336 4.95 22.85 45.48
C SER A 336 3.74 23.31 44.65
N ILE A 337 2.96 22.38 44.07
CA ILE A 337 1.52 22.56 43.77
C ILE A 337 0.76 21.23 44.01
N GLU A 338 -0.34 21.27 44.78
CA GLU A 338 -1.23 20.16 45.17
C GLU A 338 -2.45 20.02 44.22
N GLU A 339 -2.99 18.80 44.05
CA GLU A 339 -4.33 18.55 43.44
C GLU A 339 -5.15 17.48 44.22
N GLU A 340 -6.48 17.65 44.28
CA GLU A 340 -7.49 16.76 44.91
C GLU A 340 -8.19 15.79 43.92
N PRO A 341 -8.81 14.67 44.37
CA PRO A 341 -9.35 13.62 43.48
C PRO A 341 -10.89 13.66 43.28
N VAL A 342 -11.35 13.14 42.12
CA VAL A 342 -12.78 12.99 41.74
C VAL A 342 -13.21 11.50 41.73
N ALA A 343 -14.41 11.22 42.24
CA ALA A 343 -15.01 9.89 42.43
C ALA A 343 -15.69 9.29 41.18
N THR A 344 -15.69 7.96 41.08
CA THR A 344 -16.30 7.16 39.99
C THR A 344 -17.67 6.59 40.35
N THR A 345 -18.58 6.46 39.38
CA THR A 345 -19.90 5.81 39.49
C THR A 345 -19.98 4.57 38.58
N LYS A 346 -20.49 3.43 39.10
CA LYS A 346 -20.70 2.16 38.36
C LYS A 346 -22.13 2.08 37.78
N GLY A 347 -22.26 1.72 36.51
CA GLY A 347 -23.53 1.56 35.77
C GLY A 347 -23.89 0.12 35.38
N ARG A 348 -25.20 -0.12 35.13
CA ARG A 348 -25.87 -1.39 34.73
C ARG A 348 -25.39 -1.94 33.38
N LYS A 349 -25.34 -3.28 33.26
CA LYS A 349 -24.98 -4.03 32.03
C LYS A 349 -26.17 -4.20 31.06
N SER A 350 -25.92 -4.12 29.75
CA SER A 350 -26.93 -4.18 28.68
C SER A 350 -27.31 -5.62 28.27
N LEU A 351 -28.44 -5.79 27.55
CA LEU A 351 -28.93 -7.09 27.02
C LEU A 351 -27.93 -7.78 26.06
N GLU A 352 -27.12 -7.01 25.34
CA GLU A 352 -26.05 -7.52 24.47
C GLU A 352 -24.92 -8.20 25.26
N GLU A 353 -24.62 -7.71 26.48
CA GLU A 353 -23.62 -8.31 27.36
C GLU A 353 -24.04 -9.69 27.90
N THR A 354 -25.33 -10.01 27.90
CA THR A 354 -25.84 -11.32 28.33
C THR A 354 -25.78 -12.38 27.24
N GLU A 355 -26.02 -12.05 25.96
CA GLU A 355 -25.88 -12.99 24.84
C GLU A 355 -24.42 -13.33 24.54
N TRP A 356 -23.49 -12.39 24.73
CA TRP A 356 -22.08 -12.65 24.49
C TRP A 356 -21.47 -13.71 25.42
N GLN A 357 -21.98 -13.83 26.64
CA GLN A 357 -21.40 -14.73 27.65
C GLN A 357 -21.35 -16.20 27.21
N SER A 358 -22.25 -16.64 26.31
CA SER A 358 -22.23 -18.01 25.79
C SER A 358 -21.12 -18.26 24.76
N TRP A 359 -20.53 -17.21 24.20
CA TRP A 359 -19.46 -17.27 23.20
C TRP A 359 -18.08 -17.00 23.80
N GLU A 360 -18.02 -16.59 25.07
CA GLU A 360 -16.77 -16.34 25.77
C GLU A 360 -16.04 -17.67 26.05
N VAL A 361 -14.79 -17.75 25.59
CA VAL A 361 -13.90 -18.88 25.80
C VAL A 361 -12.91 -18.53 26.90
N ASP A 362 -12.73 -19.45 27.85
CA ASP A 362 -11.66 -19.36 28.84
C ASP A 362 -10.30 -19.68 28.17
N PRO A 363 -9.35 -18.72 28.13
CA PRO A 363 -8.01 -18.95 27.59
C PRO A 363 -7.31 -20.19 28.14
N ALA A 364 -7.55 -20.56 29.40
CA ALA A 364 -6.91 -21.71 30.03
C ALA A 364 -7.38 -23.05 29.43
N GLN A 365 -8.52 -23.07 28.72
CA GLN A 365 -9.04 -24.25 28.02
C GLN A 365 -8.48 -24.41 26.60
N LEU A 366 -7.71 -23.42 26.11
CA LEU A 366 -7.10 -23.44 24.80
C LEU A 366 -5.69 -23.99 24.88
N VAL A 367 -5.44 -25.08 24.15
CA VAL A 367 -4.08 -25.58 23.91
C VAL A 367 -3.60 -24.99 22.59
N ILE A 368 -2.60 -24.11 22.64
CA ILE A 368 -2.02 -23.48 21.46
C ILE A 368 -0.82 -24.30 21.02
N GLU A 369 -0.80 -24.68 19.74
CA GLU A 369 0.20 -25.55 19.14
C GLU A 369 1.06 -24.73 18.15
N GLU A 370 1.17 -25.15 16.89
CA GLU A 370 1.96 -24.47 15.89
C GLU A 370 1.33 -23.17 15.37
N LYS A 371 2.19 -22.21 15.01
CA LYS A 371 1.78 -21.04 14.25
C LYS A 371 1.57 -21.43 12.79
N VAL A 372 0.36 -21.21 12.26
CA VAL A 372 -0.02 -21.57 10.88
C VAL A 372 -0.07 -20.37 9.95
N GLY A 373 -0.17 -19.15 10.47
CA GLY A 373 -0.18 -17.94 9.66
C GLY A 373 0.12 -16.69 10.46
N SER A 374 0.61 -15.64 9.79
CA SER A 374 0.76 -14.29 10.35
C SER A 374 0.05 -13.31 9.45
N GLY A 375 -0.78 -12.45 10.03
CA GLY A 375 -1.49 -11.39 9.33
C GLY A 375 -1.29 -10.05 10.02
N ILE A 376 -1.68 -8.97 9.33
CA ILE A 376 -1.58 -7.59 9.86
C ILE A 376 -2.40 -7.45 11.16
N THR A 377 -3.56 -8.10 11.21
CA THR A 377 -4.52 -7.96 12.32
C THR A 377 -4.45 -9.08 13.33
N ALA A 378 -3.87 -10.24 12.98
CA ALA A 378 -3.83 -11.38 13.88
C ALA A 378 -2.75 -12.39 13.46
N ASP A 379 -2.18 -13.04 14.46
CA ASP A 379 -1.42 -14.27 14.29
C ASP A 379 -2.37 -15.47 14.44
N VAL A 380 -2.27 -16.45 13.53
CA VAL A 380 -3.12 -17.63 13.52
C VAL A 380 -2.30 -18.85 13.96
N PHE A 381 -2.84 -19.56 14.94
CA PHE A 381 -2.27 -20.78 15.49
C PHE A 381 -3.25 -21.93 15.28
N ARG A 382 -2.72 -23.13 15.04
CA ARG A 382 -3.49 -24.35 15.29
C ARG A 382 -3.53 -24.58 16.80
N GLY A 383 -4.60 -25.19 17.27
CA GLY A 383 -4.69 -25.63 18.64
C GLY A 383 -5.87 -26.55 18.85
N THR A 384 -6.07 -26.90 20.12
CA THR A 384 -7.16 -27.76 20.55
C THR A 384 -8.02 -27.02 21.58
N TRP A 385 -9.35 -27.06 21.40
CA TRP A 385 -10.32 -26.58 22.39
C TRP A 385 -11.29 -27.72 22.76
N ARG A 386 -11.25 -28.18 24.01
CA ARG A 386 -12.07 -29.31 24.51
C ARG A 386 -11.95 -30.58 23.64
N GLY A 387 -10.75 -30.86 23.14
CA GLY A 387 -10.47 -32.01 22.27
C GLY A 387 -10.91 -31.83 20.82
N THR A 388 -11.35 -30.64 20.42
CA THR A 388 -11.66 -30.29 19.02
C THR A 388 -10.54 -29.45 18.42
N ASP A 389 -10.07 -29.81 17.23
CA ASP A 389 -9.09 -29.03 16.47
C ASP A 389 -9.68 -27.69 16.06
N VAL A 390 -8.96 -26.61 16.35
CA VAL A 390 -9.40 -25.24 16.15
C VAL A 390 -8.28 -24.34 15.60
N ALA A 391 -8.68 -23.33 14.85
CA ALA A 391 -7.84 -22.19 14.51
C ALA A 391 -8.01 -21.11 15.57
N ILE A 392 -6.91 -20.74 16.24
CA ILE A 392 -6.87 -19.70 17.27
C ILE A 392 -6.20 -18.46 16.67
N LYS A 393 -6.98 -17.41 16.42
CA LYS A 393 -6.49 -16.12 15.95
C LYS A 393 -6.22 -15.21 17.14
N LYS A 394 -4.96 -14.97 17.45
CA LYS A 394 -4.53 -13.96 18.42
C LYS A 394 -4.54 -12.61 17.74
N ILE A 395 -5.43 -11.73 18.17
CA ILE A 395 -5.58 -10.41 17.56
C ILE A 395 -4.41 -9.53 18.00
N ASN A 396 -3.79 -8.86 17.04
CA ASN A 396 -2.81 -7.81 17.27
C ASN A 396 -3.59 -6.52 17.55
N TRP A 397 -3.43 -5.94 18.74
CA TRP A 397 -4.14 -4.74 19.14
C TRP A 397 -3.17 -3.77 19.82
N ASP A 398 -3.42 -2.46 19.70
CA ASP A 398 -2.62 -1.43 20.38
C ASP A 398 -3.09 -1.34 21.84
N PRO A 399 -2.21 -1.59 22.84
CA PRO A 399 -2.47 -1.39 24.26
C PRO A 399 -3.24 -0.12 24.63
N ARG A 400 -3.03 0.96 23.86
CA ARG A 400 -3.59 2.30 24.09
C ARG A 400 -5.04 2.47 23.64
N GLU A 401 -5.55 1.57 22.81
CA GLU A 401 -6.93 1.62 22.27
C GLU A 401 -7.81 0.46 22.77
N PHE A 402 -7.48 -0.17 23.90
CA PHE A 402 -8.14 -1.39 24.37
C PHE A 402 -9.66 -1.29 24.43
N ASP A 403 -10.21 -0.28 25.10
CA ASP A 403 -11.66 -0.21 25.38
C ASP A 403 -12.48 0.06 24.11
N SER A 404 -12.00 0.93 23.21
CA SER A 404 -12.65 1.21 21.93
C SER A 404 -12.51 0.03 20.96
N THR A 405 -11.34 -0.62 20.95
CA THR A 405 -11.05 -1.81 20.13
C THR A 405 -11.87 -3.01 20.57
N VAL A 406 -11.99 -3.26 21.87
CA VAL A 406 -12.80 -4.36 22.43
C VAL A 406 -14.28 -4.18 22.10
N ALA A 407 -14.81 -2.95 22.21
CA ALA A 407 -16.21 -2.68 21.85
C ALA A 407 -16.48 -2.87 20.34
N ALA A 408 -15.54 -2.47 19.48
CA ALA A 408 -15.62 -2.71 18.04
C ALA A 408 -15.43 -4.20 17.70
N PHE A 409 -14.53 -4.89 18.41
CA PHE A 409 -14.27 -6.32 18.32
C PHE A 409 -15.50 -7.16 18.72
N HIS A 410 -16.18 -6.80 19.82
CA HIS A 410 -17.43 -7.44 20.23
C HIS A 410 -18.53 -7.32 19.17
N ARG A 411 -18.72 -6.13 18.59
CA ARG A 411 -19.72 -5.92 17.52
C ARG A 411 -19.44 -6.79 16.29
N GLU A 412 -18.17 -6.98 15.95
CA GLU A 412 -17.77 -7.79 14.79
C GLU A 412 -17.86 -9.29 15.06
N LEU A 413 -17.53 -9.72 16.28
CA LEU A 413 -17.73 -11.09 16.74
C LEU A 413 -19.21 -11.50 16.79
N MET A 414 -20.09 -10.57 17.16
CA MET A 414 -21.55 -10.76 17.11
C MET A 414 -22.06 -11.10 15.71
N ILE A 415 -21.48 -10.48 14.67
CA ILE A 415 -21.84 -10.78 13.28
C ILE A 415 -21.43 -12.21 12.93
N MET A 416 -20.21 -12.60 13.30
CA MET A 416 -19.70 -13.95 13.04
C MET A 416 -20.49 -15.03 13.80
N ALA A 417 -20.87 -14.77 15.04
CA ALA A 417 -21.68 -15.66 15.88
C ALA A 417 -23.05 -16.01 15.25
N LYS A 418 -23.62 -15.07 14.47
CA LYS A 418 -24.91 -15.23 13.81
C LYS A 418 -24.80 -15.89 12.42
N CYS A 419 -23.60 -15.95 11.84
CA CYS A 419 -23.38 -16.50 10.51
C CYS A 419 -23.10 -18.01 10.56
N ARG A 420 -24.02 -18.83 10.01
CA ARG A 420 -23.84 -20.28 9.90
C ARG A 420 -24.18 -20.76 8.49
N HIS A 421 -23.16 -21.20 7.77
CA HIS A 421 -23.30 -21.71 6.41
C HIS A 421 -22.17 -22.70 6.08
N PRO A 422 -22.41 -23.79 5.33
CA PRO A 422 -21.39 -24.82 5.05
C PRO A 422 -20.17 -24.32 4.28
N ASN A 423 -20.29 -23.18 3.59
CA ASN A 423 -19.19 -22.54 2.86
C ASN A 423 -18.63 -21.29 3.57
N LEU A 424 -18.88 -21.13 4.87
CA LEU A 424 -18.24 -20.13 5.72
C LEU A 424 -17.45 -20.85 6.82
N VAL A 425 -16.31 -20.28 7.20
CA VAL A 425 -15.57 -20.75 8.37
C VAL A 425 -16.41 -20.54 9.63
N LEU A 426 -16.64 -21.62 10.37
CA LEU A 426 -17.44 -21.64 11.58
C LEU A 426 -16.71 -20.94 12.72
N PHE A 427 -17.30 -19.87 13.21
CA PHE A 427 -16.92 -19.23 14.46
C PHE A 427 -17.42 -20.07 15.64
N MET A 428 -16.53 -20.34 16.60
CA MET A 428 -16.82 -21.20 17.76
C MET A 428 -16.85 -20.42 19.07
N GLY A 429 -16.10 -19.32 19.18
CA GLY A 429 -16.08 -18.47 20.37
C GLY A 429 -14.89 -17.52 20.37
N ALA A 430 -14.76 -16.69 21.41
CA ALA A 430 -13.62 -15.79 21.57
C ALA A 430 -13.27 -15.57 23.05
N ALA A 431 -12.00 -15.35 23.34
CA ALA A 431 -11.54 -14.86 24.63
C ALA A 431 -11.36 -13.34 24.55
N THR A 432 -12.18 -12.60 25.29
CA THR A 432 -12.19 -11.13 25.27
C THR A 432 -12.01 -10.47 26.61
N LYS A 433 -12.12 -11.23 27.71
CA LYS A 433 -11.99 -10.71 29.09
C LYS A 433 -10.54 -10.44 29.53
N SER A 434 -9.55 -10.97 28.83
CA SER A 434 -8.13 -10.82 29.18
C SER A 434 -7.26 -10.80 27.95
N ALA A 435 -6.15 -10.05 27.98
CA ALA A 435 -5.15 -10.10 26.93
C ALA A 435 -4.36 -11.42 26.95
N PRO A 436 -3.98 -11.98 25.79
CA PRO A 436 -4.29 -11.48 24.44
C PRO A 436 -5.74 -11.81 24.01
N LEU A 437 -6.36 -10.92 23.23
CA LEU A 437 -7.66 -11.18 22.61
C LEU A 437 -7.53 -12.33 21.60
N MET A 438 -8.42 -13.32 21.68
CA MET A 438 -8.36 -14.51 20.84
C MET A 438 -9.72 -14.84 20.23
N MET A 439 -9.73 -15.19 18.95
CA MET A 439 -10.89 -15.71 18.24
C MET A 439 -10.66 -17.18 17.92
N VAL A 440 -11.66 -18.03 18.18
CA VAL A 440 -11.63 -19.47 17.96
C VAL A 440 -12.57 -19.83 16.83
N CYS A 441 -12.03 -20.43 15.77
CA CYS A 441 -12.77 -20.91 14.61
C CYS A 441 -12.47 -22.39 14.36
N GLU A 442 -13.27 -23.05 13.53
CA GLU A 442 -12.90 -24.37 13.02
C GLU A 442 -11.54 -24.33 12.30
N PHE A 443 -10.74 -25.38 12.46
CA PHE A 443 -9.51 -25.55 11.71
C PHE A 443 -9.80 -26.21 10.35
N CYS A 444 -9.17 -25.71 9.29
CA CYS A 444 -9.30 -26.24 7.93
C CYS A 444 -7.95 -26.82 7.50
N GLU A 445 -7.84 -28.15 7.42
CA GLU A 445 -6.56 -28.87 7.23
C GLU A 445 -5.96 -28.72 5.84
N GLY A 446 -6.79 -28.40 4.84
CA GLY A 446 -6.38 -28.21 3.46
C GLY A 446 -5.60 -26.92 3.19
N GLY A 447 -5.47 -26.03 4.17
CA GLY A 447 -4.76 -24.76 4.03
C GLY A 447 -5.55 -23.75 3.19
N THR A 448 -4.84 -22.81 2.55
CA THR A 448 -5.49 -21.76 1.74
C THR A 448 -5.65 -22.20 0.28
N LEU A 449 -6.67 -21.65 -0.39
CA LEU A 449 -6.85 -21.81 -1.83
C LEU A 449 -5.65 -21.22 -2.59
N PHE A 450 -5.01 -20.19 -2.06
CA PHE A 450 -3.78 -19.61 -2.63
C PHE A 450 -2.66 -20.65 -2.72
N ASP A 451 -2.44 -21.42 -1.65
CA ASP A 451 -1.42 -22.47 -1.64
C ASP A 451 -1.74 -23.56 -2.66
N LEU A 452 -3.01 -23.97 -2.77
CA LEU A 452 -3.43 -24.94 -3.80
C LEU A 452 -3.23 -24.39 -5.22
N ALA A 453 -3.57 -23.12 -5.45
CA ALA A 453 -3.49 -22.51 -6.78
C ALA A 453 -2.03 -22.32 -7.24
N HIS A 454 -1.12 -21.91 -6.36
CA HIS A 454 0.19 -21.35 -6.73
C HIS A 454 1.43 -22.14 -6.24
N ASN A 455 1.29 -23.17 -5.40
CA ASN A 455 2.45 -23.91 -4.89
C ASN A 455 3.07 -24.89 -5.92
N LYS A 456 4.39 -25.12 -5.82
CA LYS A 456 5.29 -25.78 -6.81
C LYS A 456 5.14 -27.31 -6.93
N LEU A 457 4.30 -27.94 -6.12
CA LEU A 457 3.94 -29.35 -6.27
C LEU A 457 2.69 -29.42 -7.16
N HIS A 458 2.87 -29.65 -8.46
CA HIS A 458 1.80 -29.63 -9.45
C HIS A 458 0.73 -30.70 -9.18
N ILE A 459 -0.29 -30.38 -8.37
CA ILE A 459 -1.53 -31.14 -8.28
C ILE A 459 -2.44 -30.70 -9.42
N ASP A 460 -2.81 -31.58 -10.34
CA ASP A 460 -3.73 -31.24 -11.43
C ASP A 460 -5.17 -31.10 -10.89
N ILE A 461 -5.76 -29.92 -11.10
CA ILE A 461 -7.12 -29.60 -10.67
C ILE A 461 -8.05 -29.73 -11.87
N SER A 462 -8.97 -30.70 -11.83
CA SER A 462 -9.93 -30.96 -12.90
C SER A 462 -10.95 -29.83 -13.05
N TRP A 463 -11.59 -29.73 -14.22
CA TRP A 463 -12.66 -28.74 -14.45
C TRP A 463 -13.81 -28.86 -13.45
N ARG A 464 -14.10 -30.09 -13.01
CA ARG A 464 -15.13 -30.39 -12.01
C ARG A 464 -14.75 -29.81 -10.64
N GLN A 465 -13.51 -30.00 -10.21
CA GLN A 465 -12.99 -29.44 -8.96
C GLN A 465 -13.00 -27.90 -9.02
N ARG A 466 -12.55 -27.29 -10.13
CA ARG A 466 -12.58 -25.83 -10.33
C ARG A 466 -14.01 -25.26 -10.19
N LEU A 467 -14.98 -25.87 -10.86
CA LEU A 467 -16.39 -25.45 -10.77
C LEU A 467 -16.95 -25.59 -9.35
N LYS A 468 -16.62 -26.69 -8.67
CA LYS A 468 -17.05 -26.92 -7.28
C LYS A 468 -16.51 -25.84 -6.35
N MET A 469 -15.22 -25.51 -6.44
CA MET A 469 -14.62 -24.42 -5.66
C MET A 469 -15.32 -23.08 -5.90
N MET A 470 -15.50 -22.71 -7.18
CA MET A 470 -16.21 -21.48 -7.55
C MET A 470 -17.65 -21.44 -7.02
N LEU A 471 -18.37 -22.57 -7.05
CA LEU A 471 -19.74 -22.67 -6.52
C LEU A 471 -19.80 -22.53 -5.00
N ASP A 472 -18.86 -23.13 -4.28
CA ASP A 472 -18.79 -23.06 -2.81
C ASP A 472 -18.55 -21.63 -2.34
N ILE A 473 -17.56 -20.96 -2.91
CA ILE A 473 -17.25 -19.55 -2.63
C ILE A 473 -18.48 -18.67 -2.92
N ALA A 474 -19.09 -18.86 -4.09
CA ALA A 474 -20.26 -18.07 -4.49
C ALA A 474 -21.46 -18.27 -3.56
N LYS A 475 -21.69 -19.49 -3.04
CA LYS A 475 -22.75 -19.75 -2.05
C LYS A 475 -22.46 -19.09 -0.71
N GLY A 476 -21.22 -19.14 -0.23
CA GLY A 476 -20.81 -18.47 1.01
C GLY A 476 -21.03 -16.96 0.94
N LEU A 477 -20.61 -16.33 -0.16
CA LEU A 477 -20.80 -14.89 -0.38
C LEU A 477 -22.28 -14.52 -0.58
N ASN A 478 -23.06 -15.34 -1.29
CA ASN A 478 -24.50 -15.14 -1.41
C ASN A 478 -25.18 -15.11 -0.03
N TYR A 479 -24.82 -16.04 0.86
CA TYR A 479 -25.38 -16.07 2.21
C TYR A 479 -25.08 -14.76 2.96
N LEU A 480 -23.81 -14.30 2.95
CA LEU A 480 -23.41 -13.04 3.60
C LEU A 480 -24.19 -11.83 3.07
N HIS A 481 -24.38 -11.74 1.75
CA HIS A 481 -25.10 -10.64 1.11
C HIS A 481 -26.61 -10.67 1.35
N THR A 482 -27.17 -11.84 1.69
CA THR A 482 -28.58 -11.99 2.06
C THR A 482 -28.88 -11.80 3.55
N CYS A 483 -27.85 -11.61 4.38
CA CYS A 483 -28.04 -11.24 5.78
C CYS A 483 -28.74 -9.88 5.91
N ASP A 484 -29.38 -9.63 7.05
CA ASP A 484 -29.99 -8.33 7.37
C ASP A 484 -29.32 -7.72 8.62
N PRO A 485 -28.54 -6.63 8.48
CA PRO A 485 -28.15 -5.99 7.21
C PRO A 485 -27.14 -6.83 6.40
N PRO A 486 -27.01 -6.61 5.08
CA PRO A 486 -26.06 -7.33 4.23
C PRO A 486 -24.61 -7.20 4.72
N ILE A 487 -23.89 -8.33 4.74
CA ILE A 487 -22.49 -8.39 5.14
C ILE A 487 -21.62 -8.39 3.89
N ILE A 488 -20.86 -7.32 3.69
CA ILE A 488 -19.90 -7.20 2.57
C ILE A 488 -18.54 -7.68 3.08
N HIS A 489 -17.91 -8.61 2.36
CA HIS A 489 -16.65 -9.22 2.77
C HIS A 489 -15.47 -8.22 2.71
N ARG A 490 -15.36 -7.44 1.63
CA ARG A 490 -14.38 -6.34 1.41
C ARG A 490 -12.91 -6.74 1.25
N ASP A 491 -12.51 -7.89 1.76
CA ASP A 491 -11.14 -8.44 1.65
C ASP A 491 -11.14 -9.84 0.99
N LEU A 492 -11.97 -10.06 -0.03
CA LEU A 492 -12.07 -11.39 -0.65
C LEU A 492 -10.84 -11.66 -1.52
N LYS A 493 -10.07 -12.69 -1.17
CA LYS A 493 -8.87 -13.15 -1.88
C LYS A 493 -8.64 -14.63 -1.62
N SER A 494 -7.86 -15.30 -2.47
CA SER A 494 -7.54 -16.73 -2.33
C SER A 494 -6.85 -17.11 -1.00
N LEU A 495 -6.17 -16.17 -0.34
CA LEU A 495 -5.62 -16.35 1.03
C LEU A 495 -6.70 -16.43 2.13
N ASN A 496 -7.88 -15.85 1.89
CA ASN A 496 -9.02 -15.84 2.82
C ASN A 496 -10.04 -16.95 2.49
N LEU A 497 -9.68 -17.88 1.62
CA LEU A 497 -10.48 -19.03 1.23
C LEU A 497 -9.76 -20.30 1.70
N LEU A 498 -10.39 -21.03 2.60
CA LEU A 498 -9.79 -22.21 3.23
C LEU A 498 -10.38 -23.50 2.66
N LEU A 499 -9.53 -24.51 2.53
CA LEU A 499 -9.89 -25.86 2.10
C LEU A 499 -10.09 -26.72 3.34
N VAL A 500 -11.25 -27.36 3.48
CA VAL A 500 -11.56 -28.20 4.65
C VAL A 500 -10.54 -29.34 4.79
N GLU A 501 -10.23 -30.00 3.67
CA GLU A 501 -9.31 -31.13 3.57
C GLU A 501 -8.30 -30.89 2.45
N ARG A 502 -7.17 -31.61 2.50
CA ARG A 502 -6.14 -31.54 1.46
C ARG A 502 -6.65 -32.18 0.17
N VAL A 503 -6.29 -31.58 -0.96
CA VAL A 503 -6.59 -32.16 -2.27
C VAL A 503 -5.50 -33.16 -2.62
N GLU A 504 -5.77 -34.45 -2.45
CA GLU A 504 -4.79 -35.52 -2.67
C GLU A 504 -4.97 -36.23 -4.02
N ASP A 505 -6.19 -36.26 -4.58
CA ASP A 505 -6.49 -36.91 -5.85
C ASP A 505 -7.46 -36.11 -6.76
N GLU A 506 -7.67 -36.61 -7.97
CA GLU A 506 -8.53 -35.99 -9.00
C GLU A 506 -10.04 -36.17 -8.72
N TYR A 507 -10.42 -37.12 -7.87
CA TYR A 507 -11.81 -37.53 -7.66
C TYR A 507 -12.47 -36.77 -6.52
N ASP A 508 -11.70 -36.39 -5.50
CA ASP A 508 -12.21 -35.61 -4.38
C ASP A 508 -12.37 -34.13 -4.74
N ALA A 509 -13.61 -33.65 -4.61
CA ALA A 509 -13.94 -32.28 -4.92
C ALA A 509 -13.78 -31.43 -3.65
N PRO A 510 -12.79 -30.51 -3.59
CA PRO A 510 -12.52 -29.77 -2.36
C PRO A 510 -13.75 -28.98 -1.90
N ILE A 511 -13.90 -28.90 -0.58
CA ILE A 511 -14.86 -28.01 0.06
C ILE A 511 -14.13 -26.71 0.39
N VAL A 512 -14.64 -25.61 -0.14
CA VAL A 512 -14.09 -24.27 0.12
C VAL A 512 -14.97 -23.55 1.13
N LYS A 513 -14.33 -22.92 2.12
CA LYS A 513 -14.96 -22.06 3.12
C LYS A 513 -14.38 -20.66 3.08
N VAL A 514 -15.25 -19.66 3.10
CA VAL A 514 -14.86 -18.24 3.16
C VAL A 514 -14.53 -17.88 4.62
N ALA A 515 -13.33 -17.35 4.85
CA ALA A 515 -12.84 -16.89 6.15
C ALA A 515 -12.84 -15.35 6.21
N ASP A 516 -12.52 -14.76 7.36
CA ASP A 516 -12.19 -13.33 7.50
C ASP A 516 -13.28 -12.29 7.12
N PHE A 517 -14.55 -12.71 6.99
CA PHE A 517 -15.69 -11.87 6.58
C PHE A 517 -16.29 -10.96 7.69
N GLY A 518 -15.80 -11.06 8.94
CA GLY A 518 -16.32 -10.31 10.08
C GLY A 518 -15.41 -9.19 10.59
N LEU A 519 -14.11 -9.21 10.26
CA LEU A 519 -13.10 -8.30 10.81
C LEU A 519 -12.81 -7.06 9.94
N SER A 520 -13.56 -6.88 8.86
CA SER A 520 -13.21 -5.98 7.76
C SER A 520 -13.37 -4.50 8.09
N LYS A 521 -14.25 -4.15 9.04
CA LYS A 521 -14.43 -2.75 9.48
C LYS A 521 -13.37 -2.36 10.53
N LEU A 522 -12.98 -3.24 11.45
CA LEU A 522 -11.80 -3.10 12.31
C LEU A 522 -10.51 -2.99 11.49
N LYS A 523 -10.38 -3.80 10.42
CA LYS A 523 -9.30 -3.65 9.42
C LYS A 523 -9.32 -2.22 8.86
N ALA A 524 -10.48 -1.72 8.40
CA ALA A 524 -10.59 -0.39 7.80
C ALA A 524 -10.28 0.78 8.76
N SER A 525 -10.61 0.68 10.06
CA SER A 525 -10.24 1.71 11.05
C SER A 525 -8.75 1.66 11.40
N ALA A 526 -8.18 0.46 11.51
CA ALA A 526 -6.74 0.27 11.76
C ALA A 526 -5.87 0.62 10.53
N THR A 527 -6.42 0.54 9.32
CA THR A 527 -5.67 0.73 8.07
C THR A 527 -5.92 2.05 7.34
N GLN A 528 -6.64 3.03 7.92
CA GLN A 528 -6.77 4.37 7.31
C GLN A 528 -5.40 5.00 6.96
N ASN A 529 -4.30 4.57 7.61
CA ASN A 529 -2.92 4.94 7.26
C ASN A 529 -2.04 3.82 6.67
N MET A 530 -2.51 2.57 6.62
CA MET A 530 -1.64 1.39 6.38
C MET A 530 -2.06 0.48 5.22
N THR A 531 -3.26 0.63 4.63
CA THR A 531 -3.65 -0.14 3.42
C THR A 531 -2.94 0.34 2.14
N ALA A 532 -2.05 1.32 2.23
CA ALA A 532 -1.22 1.76 1.11
C ALA A 532 -0.07 0.78 0.77
N ASN A 533 0.38 -0.09 1.69
CA ASN A 533 1.63 -0.85 1.51
C ASN A 533 1.53 -2.39 1.61
N ALA A 534 0.35 -2.99 1.78
CA ALA A 534 0.23 -4.45 1.98
C ALA A 534 -0.63 -5.15 0.92
N GLY A 535 -0.03 -5.50 -0.23
CA GLY A 535 -0.31 -6.67 -1.11
C GLY A 535 -1.73 -7.02 -1.61
N THR A 536 -2.79 -6.44 -1.09
CA THR A 536 -4.19 -6.92 -1.21
C THR A 536 -4.96 -6.26 -2.36
N TYR A 537 -4.39 -5.21 -2.98
CA TYR A 537 -5.07 -4.44 -4.02
C TYR A 537 -5.42 -5.26 -5.27
N HIS A 538 -4.76 -6.40 -5.50
CA HIS A 538 -4.99 -7.24 -6.68
C HIS A 538 -6.44 -7.74 -6.81
N TRP A 539 -7.13 -7.89 -5.67
CA TRP A 539 -8.51 -8.37 -5.62
C TRP A 539 -9.54 -7.26 -5.45
N MET A 540 -9.12 -6.01 -5.21
CA MET A 540 -10.03 -4.92 -4.85
C MET A 540 -10.70 -4.33 -6.10
N ALA A 541 -12.00 -4.02 -5.99
CA ALA A 541 -12.70 -3.33 -7.06
C ALA A 541 -12.20 -1.87 -7.24
N PRO A 542 -12.25 -1.30 -8.46
CA PRO A 542 -11.77 0.06 -8.72
C PRO A 542 -12.37 1.13 -7.80
N GLU A 543 -13.67 1.08 -7.54
CA GLU A 543 -14.36 2.05 -6.68
C GLU A 543 -13.92 1.98 -5.21
N VAL A 544 -13.47 0.80 -4.73
CA VAL A 544 -12.89 0.66 -3.38
C VAL A 544 -11.52 1.32 -3.33
N LEU A 545 -10.73 1.19 -4.41
CA LEU A 545 -9.41 1.81 -4.53
C LEU A 545 -9.50 3.33 -4.67
N ASP A 546 -10.61 3.82 -5.23
CA ASP A 546 -10.91 5.25 -5.40
C ASP A 546 -11.50 5.90 -4.13
N GLY A 547 -11.77 5.11 -3.08
CA GLY A 547 -12.44 5.59 -1.87
C GLY A 547 -13.87 6.07 -2.10
N GLN A 548 -14.52 5.61 -3.17
CA GLN A 548 -15.91 5.95 -3.48
C GLN A 548 -16.88 5.15 -2.60
N SER A 549 -18.15 5.54 -2.57
CA SER A 549 -19.20 4.72 -1.98
C SER A 549 -19.36 3.42 -2.76
N TYR A 550 -19.50 2.31 -2.06
CA TYR A 550 -19.62 0.98 -2.66
C TYR A 550 -20.67 0.13 -1.96
N ASP A 551 -21.14 -0.91 -2.66
CA ASP A 551 -22.11 -1.89 -2.21
C ASP A 551 -21.51 -3.31 -2.23
N GLU A 552 -22.34 -4.35 -2.20
CA GLU A 552 -21.90 -5.75 -2.20
C GLU A 552 -21.25 -6.20 -3.53
N LYS A 553 -21.36 -5.40 -4.60
CA LYS A 553 -20.80 -5.72 -5.92
C LYS A 553 -19.28 -5.66 -5.98
N VAL A 554 -18.65 -5.08 -4.96
CA VAL A 554 -17.19 -5.14 -4.80
C VAL A 554 -16.70 -6.58 -4.63
N ASP A 555 -17.46 -7.41 -3.90
CA ASP A 555 -17.11 -8.82 -3.70
C ASP A 555 -17.31 -9.62 -4.99
N SER A 556 -18.23 -9.19 -5.88
CA SER A 556 -18.42 -9.82 -7.20
C SER A 556 -17.21 -9.60 -8.09
N TYR A 557 -16.60 -8.42 -8.03
CA TYR A 557 -15.35 -8.11 -8.71
C TYR A 557 -14.20 -8.98 -8.17
N SER A 558 -14.01 -8.99 -6.85
CA SER A 558 -12.98 -9.80 -6.16
C SER A 558 -13.15 -11.29 -6.45
N PHE A 559 -14.38 -11.78 -6.52
CA PHE A 559 -14.69 -13.15 -6.88
C PHE A 559 -14.20 -13.54 -8.27
N ALA A 560 -14.31 -12.64 -9.26
CA ALA A 560 -13.78 -12.93 -10.60
C ALA A 560 -12.25 -12.98 -10.66
N ILE A 561 -11.56 -12.23 -9.79
CA ILE A 561 -10.10 -12.37 -9.61
C ILE A 561 -9.77 -13.75 -9.02
N VAL A 562 -10.52 -14.22 -8.02
CA VAL A 562 -10.36 -15.58 -7.48
C VAL A 562 -10.69 -16.64 -8.53
N MET A 563 -11.74 -16.44 -9.35
CA MET A 563 -12.04 -17.33 -10.47
C MET A 563 -10.85 -17.41 -11.42
N TYR A 564 -10.23 -16.28 -11.74
CA TYR A 564 -9.03 -16.24 -12.57
C TYR A 564 -7.89 -17.08 -11.98
N GLU A 565 -7.61 -16.94 -10.68
CA GLU A 565 -6.59 -17.74 -10.00
C GLU A 565 -6.89 -19.25 -10.08
N ILE A 566 -8.14 -19.65 -9.84
CA ILE A 566 -8.57 -21.06 -9.92
C ILE A 566 -8.39 -21.61 -11.34
N LEU A 567 -8.67 -20.79 -12.36
CA LEU A 567 -8.63 -21.22 -13.75
C LEU A 567 -7.20 -21.28 -14.29
N CYS A 568 -6.42 -20.24 -14.01
CA CYS A 568 -5.13 -19.99 -14.65
C CYS A 568 -3.93 -20.40 -13.79
N ARG A 569 -4.13 -20.61 -12.47
CA ARG A 569 -3.06 -20.93 -11.50
C ARG A 569 -1.91 -19.93 -11.51
N ILE A 570 -2.26 -18.66 -11.67
CA ILE A 570 -1.35 -17.52 -11.60
C ILE A 570 -2.05 -16.38 -10.87
N ILE A 571 -1.29 -15.59 -10.14
CA ILE A 571 -1.82 -14.34 -9.59
C ILE A 571 -1.92 -13.37 -10.77
N PRO A 572 -3.12 -12.83 -11.06
CA PRO A 572 -3.24 -11.85 -12.12
C PRO A 572 -2.33 -10.67 -11.80
N TYR A 573 -1.41 -10.37 -12.72
CA TYR A 573 -0.49 -9.24 -12.65
C TYR A 573 0.58 -9.31 -11.54
N GLU A 574 0.98 -10.52 -11.11
CA GLU A 574 2.03 -10.74 -10.09
C GLU A 574 3.30 -9.91 -10.32
N ASP A 575 3.74 -9.80 -11.58
CA ASP A 575 4.94 -9.05 -11.97
C ASP A 575 4.67 -7.57 -12.31
N THR A 576 3.45 -7.08 -12.08
CA THR A 576 3.00 -5.77 -12.54
C THR A 576 2.65 -4.89 -11.35
N GLY A 577 3.36 -3.75 -11.23
CA GLY A 577 3.17 -2.83 -10.11
C GLY A 577 1.72 -2.35 -9.97
N ARG A 578 1.33 -2.01 -8.72
CA ARG A 578 -0.01 -1.55 -8.30
C ARG A 578 -0.65 -0.56 -9.27
N SER A 579 0.15 0.36 -9.81
CA SER A 579 -0.26 1.39 -10.76
C SER A 579 -0.74 0.80 -12.08
N TYR A 580 -0.04 -0.19 -12.64
CA TYR A 580 -0.41 -0.85 -13.90
C TYR A 580 -1.67 -1.67 -13.80
N LEU A 581 -1.85 -2.35 -12.67
CA LEU A 581 -3.10 -3.03 -12.40
C LEU A 581 -4.26 -2.04 -12.33
N LEU A 582 -4.10 -0.93 -11.59
CA LEU A 582 -5.11 0.12 -11.45
C LEU A 582 -5.52 0.74 -12.80
N VAL A 583 -4.58 0.99 -13.72
CA VAL A 583 -4.92 1.53 -15.05
C VAL A 583 -5.46 0.44 -15.98
N SER A 584 -4.91 -0.77 -15.98
CA SER A 584 -5.45 -1.86 -16.79
C SER A 584 -6.91 -2.14 -16.41
N MET A 585 -7.22 -2.11 -15.11
CA MET A 585 -8.57 -2.21 -14.57
C MET A 585 -9.47 -1.02 -14.92
N ARG A 586 -8.92 0.22 -14.98
CA ARG A 586 -9.70 1.44 -15.28
C ARG A 586 -9.93 1.72 -16.77
N TYR A 587 -8.98 1.39 -17.64
CA TYR A 587 -8.94 1.94 -19.01
C TYR A 587 -8.86 0.89 -20.13
N SER A 588 -8.41 -0.33 -19.84
CA SER A 588 -8.14 -1.34 -20.88
C SER A 588 -8.94 -2.63 -20.70
N GLY A 589 -9.58 -2.83 -19.54
CA GLY A 589 -10.13 -4.11 -19.12
C GLY A 589 -9.01 -5.09 -18.70
N ILE A 590 -9.32 -6.03 -17.79
CA ILE A 590 -8.37 -7.10 -17.44
C ILE A 590 -8.12 -7.96 -18.68
N LEU A 591 -6.87 -8.01 -19.13
CA LEU A 591 -6.45 -8.76 -20.32
C LEU A 591 -6.34 -10.25 -19.96
N PHE A 592 -7.50 -10.92 -19.97
CA PHE A 592 -7.62 -12.33 -19.66
C PHE A 592 -7.01 -13.21 -20.76
N ARG A 593 -6.04 -14.07 -20.41
CA ARG A 593 -5.60 -15.18 -21.26
C ARG A 593 -6.16 -16.50 -20.72
N ALA A 594 -7.18 -17.01 -21.39
CA ALA A 594 -7.82 -18.27 -21.01
C ALA A 594 -6.84 -19.45 -21.13
N PRO A 595 -6.79 -20.36 -20.15
CA PRO A 595 -6.08 -21.63 -20.32
C PRO A 595 -6.77 -22.45 -21.42
N ARG A 596 -5.99 -23.31 -22.09
CA ARG A 596 -6.53 -24.20 -23.13
C ARG A 596 -7.66 -25.06 -22.55
N GLY A 597 -8.78 -25.13 -23.28
CA GLY A 597 -9.95 -25.90 -22.86
C GLY A 597 -10.86 -25.21 -21.84
N CYS A 598 -10.63 -23.93 -21.51
CA CYS A 598 -11.52 -23.16 -20.63
C CYS A 598 -12.94 -23.04 -21.21
N PRO A 599 -13.99 -23.50 -20.50
CA PRO A 599 -15.37 -23.28 -20.91
C PRO A 599 -15.67 -21.77 -21.13
N PRO A 600 -16.20 -21.36 -22.31
CA PRO A 600 -16.48 -19.96 -22.61
C PRO A 600 -17.41 -19.27 -21.60
N GLN A 601 -18.25 -20.05 -20.92
CA GLN A 601 -19.16 -19.57 -19.88
C GLN A 601 -18.42 -18.97 -18.68
N PHE A 602 -17.22 -19.48 -18.33
CA PHE A 602 -16.42 -18.89 -17.26
C PHE A 602 -15.87 -17.52 -17.66
N ILE A 603 -15.42 -17.39 -18.91
CA ILE A 603 -14.91 -16.13 -19.46
C ILE A 603 -16.00 -15.06 -19.42
N ALA A 604 -17.17 -15.38 -19.98
CA ALA A 604 -18.30 -14.46 -20.02
C ALA A 604 -18.82 -14.09 -18.61
N LEU A 605 -18.65 -14.96 -17.61
CA LEU A 605 -19.00 -14.65 -16.22
C LEU A 605 -17.99 -13.70 -15.59
N MET A 606 -16.68 -13.93 -15.78
CA MET A 606 -15.63 -13.03 -15.27
C MET A 606 -15.74 -11.64 -15.89
N GLU A 607 -15.93 -11.54 -17.21
CA GLU A 607 -16.11 -10.26 -17.90
C GLU A 607 -17.28 -9.45 -17.34
N LYS A 608 -18.40 -10.11 -17.00
CA LYS A 608 -19.55 -9.47 -16.36
C LYS A 608 -19.24 -9.01 -14.93
N CYS A 609 -18.52 -9.81 -14.17
CA CYS A 609 -18.11 -9.45 -12.81
C CYS A 609 -17.09 -8.30 -12.79
N TRP A 610 -16.31 -8.12 -13.87
CA TRP A 610 -15.37 -7.00 -14.06
C TRP A 610 -15.97 -5.81 -14.81
N ALA A 611 -17.30 -5.72 -14.92
CA ALA A 611 -17.93 -4.55 -15.50
C ALA A 611 -17.48 -3.27 -14.76
N ALA A 612 -17.16 -2.23 -15.54
CA ALA A 612 -16.62 -0.97 -15.02
C ALA A 612 -17.57 -0.30 -14.02
N ARG A 613 -18.88 -0.36 -14.29
CA ARG A 613 -19.91 0.15 -13.39
C ARG A 613 -20.36 -0.95 -12.41
N PRO A 614 -20.39 -0.70 -11.08
CA PRO A 614 -20.81 -1.69 -10.10
C PRO A 614 -22.21 -2.26 -10.36
N GLU A 615 -23.15 -1.43 -10.82
CA GLU A 615 -24.53 -1.83 -11.10
C GLU A 615 -24.68 -2.87 -12.23
N ASP A 616 -23.70 -2.94 -13.14
CA ASP A 616 -23.69 -3.91 -14.24
C ASP A 616 -23.17 -5.29 -13.78
N ARG A 617 -22.56 -5.37 -12.60
CA ARG A 617 -22.01 -6.62 -12.06
C ARG A 617 -23.14 -7.51 -11.52
N PRO A 618 -23.11 -8.83 -11.78
CA PRO A 618 -24.13 -9.74 -11.27
C PRO A 618 -24.01 -9.91 -9.75
N GLY A 619 -25.13 -10.04 -9.04
CA GLY A 619 -25.12 -10.50 -7.64
C GLY A 619 -24.86 -12.01 -7.55
N PHE A 620 -24.51 -12.51 -6.36
CA PHE A 620 -24.09 -13.91 -6.21
C PHE A 620 -25.17 -14.95 -6.55
N GLU A 621 -26.46 -14.64 -6.40
CA GLU A 621 -27.53 -15.52 -6.86
C GLU A 621 -27.47 -15.78 -8.38
N SER A 622 -27.19 -14.72 -9.16
CA SER A 622 -27.02 -14.79 -10.61
C SER A 622 -25.71 -15.49 -11.01
N ILE A 623 -24.63 -15.25 -10.24
CA ILE A 623 -23.35 -15.93 -10.41
C ILE A 623 -23.52 -17.44 -10.21
N ILE A 624 -24.16 -17.88 -9.12
CA ILE A 624 -24.44 -19.30 -8.84
C ILE A 624 -25.25 -19.93 -9.98
N ARG A 625 -26.30 -19.24 -10.45
CA ARG A 625 -27.12 -19.71 -11.57
C ARG A 625 -26.31 -19.86 -12.87
N SER A 626 -25.34 -18.96 -13.09
CA SER A 626 -24.46 -19.01 -14.27
C SER A 626 -23.46 -20.16 -14.18
N LEU A 627 -22.84 -20.36 -13.01
CA LEU A 627 -21.91 -21.46 -12.75
C LEU A 627 -22.59 -22.84 -12.91
N LYS A 628 -23.83 -23.00 -12.42
CA LYS A 628 -24.59 -24.25 -12.57
C LYS A 628 -24.93 -24.61 -14.02
N LYS A 629 -24.89 -23.65 -14.94
CA LYS A 629 -25.15 -23.88 -16.38
C LYS A 629 -23.90 -24.27 -17.17
N VAL A 630 -22.72 -24.22 -16.55
CA VAL A 630 -21.47 -24.57 -17.23
C VAL A 630 -21.45 -26.07 -17.51
N LYS A 631 -21.29 -26.43 -18.78
CA LYS A 631 -21.13 -27.83 -19.20
C LYS A 631 -19.65 -28.16 -19.16
N ILE A 632 -19.27 -29.05 -18.24
CA ILE A 632 -17.93 -29.63 -18.18
C ILE A 632 -17.96 -30.90 -19.00
N ALA A 633 -17.06 -31.03 -19.97
CA ALA A 633 -16.88 -32.29 -20.69
C ALA A 633 -16.39 -33.34 -19.67
N SER A 634 -17.07 -34.48 -19.64
CA SER A 634 -16.76 -35.62 -18.78
C SER A 634 -15.36 -36.15 -19.00
#